data_AF-A0A0X3ANV1-F1
#
_entry.id   AF-A0A0X3ANV1-F1
#
_cell.length_a   1.000
_cell.length_b   1.000
_cell.length_c   1.000
_cell.angle_alpha   90.00
_cell.angle_beta   90.00
_cell.angle_gamma   90.00
#
_symmetry.space_group_name_H-M   'P 1'
#
loop_
_entity.id
_entity.type
_entity.pdbx_description
1 polymer ?
#
loop_
_entity_poly.entity_id
_entity_poly.type
_entity_poly.pdbx_seq_one_letter_code
_entity_poly.pdbx_strand_id
1 'polypeptide(L)'
;MIDQFFWDKFNKRKDKWGGTTIAVRSRFATEIIKAVRNALGEDFPIKLRLSQWKQQDYIAKLAKSPEKMEQWLLPLSEAGVDIFHCSQRRFWEPGFENSNLDFAGWAKKKLRPNHRISVG
;
A
#
# COMPACT_ATOMS: atom_id res chain seq x y z
N MET A 1 -8.63 -8.88 5.79
CA MET A 1 -9.69 -7.85 5.73
C MET A 1 -9.25 -6.62 4.93
N ILE A 2 -8.35 -5.76 5.42
CA ILE A 2 -7.96 -4.50 4.72
C ILE A 2 -7.50 -4.73 3.26
N ASP A 3 -6.67 -5.75 3.04
CA ASP A 3 -6.14 -6.08 1.71
C ASP A 3 -7.23 -6.38 0.66
N GLN A 4 -8.39 -6.91 1.08
CA GLN A 4 -9.51 -7.20 0.19
C GLN A 4 -10.09 -5.92 -0.42
N PHE A 5 -9.97 -4.78 0.26
CA PHE A 5 -10.42 -3.50 -0.28
C PHE A 5 -9.52 -3.02 -1.42
N PHE A 6 -8.20 -3.20 -1.34
CA PHE A 6 -7.27 -2.72 -2.37
C PHE A 6 -7.41 -3.45 -3.71
N TRP A 7 -7.76 -4.74 -3.67
CA TRP A 7 -7.79 -5.58 -4.87
C TRP A 7 -9.11 -5.44 -5.63
N ASP A 8 -9.02 -4.99 -6.88
CA ASP A 8 -10.16 -4.82 -7.78
C ASP A 8 -10.91 -6.12 -8.09
N LYS A 9 -10.26 -7.30 -7.97
CA LYS A 9 -10.94 -8.59 -8.14
C LYS A 9 -11.89 -8.91 -6.99
N PHE A 10 -11.60 -8.48 -5.77
CA PHE A 10 -12.46 -8.73 -4.59
C PHE A 10 -13.39 -7.56 -4.28
N ASN A 11 -12.88 -6.34 -4.32
CA ASN A 11 -13.69 -5.16 -4.04
C ASN A 11 -14.47 -4.71 -5.29
N LYS A 12 -15.67 -5.29 -5.45
CA LYS A 12 -16.65 -4.93 -6.49
C LYS A 12 -17.71 -3.93 -6.00
N ARG A 13 -17.50 -3.31 -4.84
CA ARG A 13 -18.46 -2.36 -4.26
C ARG A 13 -18.62 -1.14 -5.17
N LYS A 14 -19.83 -0.60 -5.19
CA LYS A 14 -20.18 0.62 -5.94
C LYS A 14 -20.38 1.84 -5.02
N ASP A 15 -20.14 1.67 -3.72
CA ASP A 15 -20.23 2.74 -2.73
C ASP A 15 -18.87 3.42 -2.52
N LYS A 16 -18.80 4.33 -1.54
CA LYS A 16 -17.58 5.10 -1.22
C LYS A 16 -16.37 4.25 -0.85
N TRP A 17 -16.54 2.96 -0.57
CA TRP A 17 -15.46 2.04 -0.18
C TRP A 17 -14.96 1.17 -1.34
N GLY A 18 -15.61 1.24 -2.50
CA GLY A 18 -15.18 0.60 -3.74
C GLY A 18 -14.94 1.62 -4.84
N GLY A 19 -14.36 1.17 -5.95
CA GLY A 19 -14.09 2.05 -7.08
C GLY A 19 -13.07 1.49 -8.06
N THR A 20 -12.93 2.19 -9.19
CA THR A 20 -12.04 1.78 -10.30
C THR A 20 -10.57 2.00 -9.96
N THR A 21 -10.23 3.02 -9.18
CA THR A 21 -8.85 3.35 -8.82
C THR A 21 -8.44 2.76 -7.47
N ILE A 22 -7.15 2.43 -7.34
CA ILE A 22 -6.59 1.94 -6.08
C ILE A 22 -6.68 2.99 -4.96
N ALA A 23 -6.59 4.29 -5.30
CA ALA A 23 -6.73 5.38 -4.35
C ALA A 23 -8.13 5.37 -3.68
N VAL A 24 -9.21 5.27 -4.46
CA VAL A 24 -10.58 5.20 -3.92
C VAL A 24 -10.75 3.97 -3.03
N ARG A 25 -10.26 2.83 -3.50
CA ARG A 25 -10.28 1.58 -2.74
C ARG A 25 -9.43 1.61 -1.47
N SER A 26 -8.44 2.49 -1.41
CA SER A 26 -7.59 2.67 -0.22
C SER A 26 -8.25 3.48 0.88
N ARG A 27 -9.39 4.12 0.61
CA ARG A 27 -10.14 4.91 1.60
C ARG A 27 -10.40 4.13 2.88
N PHE A 28 -10.79 2.86 2.78
CA PHE A 28 -11.06 2.03 3.96
C PHE A 28 -9.84 1.93 4.88
N ALA A 29 -8.66 1.69 4.31
CA ALA A 29 -7.41 1.65 5.07
C ALA A 29 -7.06 3.02 5.65
N THR A 30 -7.17 4.08 4.84
CA THR A 30 -6.92 5.47 5.25
C THR A 30 -7.77 5.88 6.45
N GLU A 31 -9.07 5.59 6.46
CA GLU A 31 -9.95 5.93 7.60
C GLU A 31 -9.59 5.15 8.87
N ILE A 32 -9.19 3.87 8.73
CA ILE A 32 -8.70 3.08 9.87
C ILE A 32 -7.42 3.71 10.44
N ILE A 33 -6.47 4.06 9.58
CA ILE A 33 -5.19 4.63 10.02
C ILE A 33 -5.41 5.97 10.73
N LYS A 34 -6.28 6.84 10.19
CA LYS A 34 -6.65 8.11 10.83
C LYS A 34 -7.28 7.88 12.21
N ALA A 35 -8.19 6.92 12.33
CA ALA A 35 -8.81 6.60 13.61
C ALA A 35 -7.78 6.08 14.62
N VAL A 36 -6.84 5.24 14.19
CA VAL A 36 -5.74 4.74 15.02
C VAL A 36 -4.81 5.88 15.45
N ARG A 37 -4.41 6.75 14.51
CA ARG A 37 -3.58 7.94 14.79
C ARG A 37 -4.26 8.87 15.81
N ASN A 38 -5.54 9.16 15.62
CA ASN A 38 -6.31 9.98 16.55
C ASN A 38 -6.40 9.37 17.96
N ALA A 39 -6.46 8.03 18.06
CA ALA A 39 -6.56 7.34 19.34
C ALA A 39 -5.22 7.25 20.09
N LEU A 40 -4.09 7.21 19.37
CA LEU A 40 -2.76 6.97 19.95
C LEU A 40 -1.88 8.22 20.04
N GLY A 41 -2.23 9.31 19.36
CA GLY A 41 -1.44 10.54 19.26
C GLY A 41 -0.31 10.44 18.24
N GLU A 42 0.38 11.56 17.98
CA GLU A 42 1.39 11.69 16.90
C GLU A 42 2.67 10.88 17.16
N ASP A 43 3.06 10.66 18.42
CA ASP A 43 4.35 10.03 18.75
C ASP A 43 4.33 8.49 18.66
N PHE A 44 3.15 7.88 18.57
CA PHE A 44 3.04 6.43 18.53
C PHE A 44 3.33 5.87 17.13
N PRO A 45 4.26 4.92 16.94
CA PRO A 45 4.59 4.42 15.61
C PRO A 45 3.49 3.52 15.03
N ILE A 46 3.01 3.84 13.83
CA ILE A 46 2.05 3.03 13.08
C ILE A 46 2.76 2.30 11.94
N LYS A 47 2.72 0.97 11.99
CA LYS A 47 3.23 0.09 10.93
C LYS A 47 2.09 -0.52 10.12
N LEU A 48 2.17 -0.39 8.79
CA LEU A 48 1.25 -1.02 7.86
C LEU A 48 1.95 -2.05 6.98
N ARG A 49 1.45 -3.28 6.98
CA ARG A 49 1.89 -4.34 6.07
C ARG A 49 1.00 -4.40 4.84
N LEU A 50 1.63 -4.34 3.66
CA LEU A 50 0.99 -4.35 2.36
C LEU A 50 1.56 -5.47 1.50
N SER A 51 0.75 -6.05 0.60
CA SER A 51 1.19 -7.10 -0.31
C SER A 51 0.95 -6.73 -1.76
N GLN A 52 2.02 -6.69 -2.55
CA GLN A 52 1.94 -6.53 -4.01
C GLN A 52 1.51 -7.82 -4.72
N TRP A 53 1.37 -8.95 -4.03
CA TRP A 53 1.00 -10.25 -4.59
C TRP A 53 -0.15 -10.89 -3.82
N LYS A 54 -0.75 -11.95 -4.37
CA LYS A 54 -1.84 -12.71 -3.75
C LYS A 54 -1.51 -14.20 -3.77
N GLN A 55 -1.82 -14.91 -2.69
CA GLN A 55 -1.61 -16.36 -2.64
C GLN A 55 -2.46 -17.11 -3.67
N GLN A 56 -3.65 -16.58 -3.98
CA GLN A 56 -4.58 -17.11 -4.96
C GLN A 56 -4.22 -16.75 -6.41
N ASP A 57 -3.31 -15.78 -6.60
CA ASP A 57 -2.91 -15.26 -7.92
C ASP A 57 -1.49 -14.69 -7.82
N TYR A 58 -0.49 -15.52 -8.11
CA TYR A 58 0.92 -15.15 -7.98
C TYR A 58 1.38 -14.07 -8.98
N ILE A 59 0.56 -13.78 -10.01
CA ILE A 59 0.84 -12.75 -11.02
C ILE A 59 0.14 -11.44 -10.64
N ALA A 60 -0.80 -11.45 -9.68
CA ALA A 60 -1.48 -10.26 -9.22
C ALA A 60 -0.47 -9.19 -8.76
N LYS A 61 -0.68 -7.97 -9.27
CA LYS A 61 -0.03 -6.74 -8.82
C LYS A 61 -1.11 -5.69 -8.55
N LEU A 62 -1.15 -5.14 -7.34
CA LEU A 62 -2.13 -4.10 -6.97
C LEU A 62 -1.83 -2.79 -7.69
N ALA A 63 -0.60 -2.31 -7.56
CA ALA A 63 -0.04 -1.25 -8.39
C ALA A 63 0.66 -1.88 -9.60
N LYS A 64 0.24 -1.48 -10.80
CA LYS A 64 0.80 -1.96 -12.09
C LYS A 64 1.82 -1.01 -12.69
N SER A 65 2.01 0.17 -12.09
CA SER A 65 3.02 1.15 -12.49
C SER A 65 3.51 1.94 -11.27
N PRO A 66 4.66 2.64 -11.37
CA PRO A 66 5.14 3.54 -10.31
C PRO A 66 4.11 4.60 -9.89
N GLU A 67 3.35 5.14 -10.83
CA GLU A 67 2.31 6.16 -10.59
C GLU A 67 1.14 5.56 -9.81
N LYS A 68 0.76 4.32 -10.13
CA LYS A 68 -0.27 3.60 -9.37
C LYS A 68 0.20 3.21 -7.97
N MET A 69 1.49 2.99 -7.79
CA MET A 69 2.06 2.76 -6.46
C MET A 69 2.02 4.02 -5.62
N GLU A 70 2.37 5.16 -6.20
CA GLU A 70 2.26 6.45 -5.53
C GLU A 70 0.81 6.78 -5.14
N GLN A 71 -0.15 6.59 -6.06
CA GLN A 71 -1.59 6.74 -5.79
C GLN A 71 -2.11 5.82 -4.68
N TRP A 72 -1.42 4.71 -4.41
CA TRP A 72 -1.76 3.78 -3.35
C TRP A 72 -1.12 4.15 -2.02
N LEU A 73 0.18 4.48 -2.01
CA LEU A 73 0.95 4.67 -0.79
C LEU A 73 0.81 6.07 -0.19
N LEU A 74 0.69 7.13 -1.01
CA LEU A 74 0.58 8.49 -0.50
C LEU A 74 -0.63 8.69 0.42
N PRO A 75 -1.87 8.26 0.09
CA PRO A 75 -3.00 8.43 0.99
C PRO A 75 -2.89 7.66 2.32
N LEU A 76 -2.04 6.63 2.37
CA LEU A 76 -1.78 5.85 3.59
C LEU A 76 -0.71 6.55 4.45
N SER A 77 0.30 7.11 3.79
CA SER A 77 1.33 7.93 4.42
C SER A 77 0.72 9.19 5.05
N GLU A 78 -0.10 9.92 4.29
CA GLU A 78 -0.80 11.13 4.76
C GLU A 78 -1.82 10.83 5.86
N ALA A 79 -2.29 9.58 5.97
CA ALA A 79 -3.16 9.15 7.07
C ALA A 79 -2.40 8.95 8.39
N GLY A 80 -1.06 8.85 8.36
CA GLY A 80 -0.21 8.69 9.53
C GLY A 80 0.53 7.36 9.64
N VAL A 81 0.73 6.61 8.54
CA VAL A 81 1.61 5.43 8.56
C VAL A 81 3.08 5.86 8.59
N ASP A 82 3.82 5.39 9.59
CA ASP A 82 5.25 5.68 9.73
C ASP A 82 6.14 4.62 9.06
N ILE A 83 5.69 3.35 9.12
CA ILE A 83 6.47 2.20 8.66
C ILE A 83 5.66 1.40 7.65
N PHE A 84 6.18 1.32 6.42
CA PHE A 84 5.62 0.45 5.40
C PHE A 84 6.39 -0.88 5.38
N HIS A 85 5.67 -1.97 5.60
CA HIS A 85 6.18 -3.33 5.41
C HIS A 85 5.69 -3.83 4.04
N CYS A 86 6.59 -3.80 3.07
CA CYS A 86 6.37 -4.15 1.68
C CYS A 86 6.55 -5.65 1.48
N SER A 87 5.46 -6.42 1.56
CA SER A 87 5.51 -7.85 1.32
C SER A 87 5.45 -8.20 -0.16
N GLN A 88 6.38 -9.06 -0.57
CA GLN A 88 6.56 -9.50 -1.94
C GLN A 88 7.13 -10.92 -1.96
N ARG A 89 6.64 -11.77 -2.87
CA ARG A 89 7.08 -13.18 -2.94
C ARG A 89 8.57 -13.31 -3.26
N ARG A 90 9.08 -12.43 -4.12
CA ARG A 90 10.46 -12.41 -4.60
C ARG A 90 10.98 -10.98 -4.51
N PHE A 91 11.63 -10.65 -3.40
CA PHE A 91 12.11 -9.28 -3.16
C PHE A 91 13.35 -8.88 -3.96
N TRP A 92 13.99 -9.86 -4.62
CA TRP A 92 15.11 -9.63 -5.53
C TRP A 92 14.67 -9.34 -6.97
N GLU A 93 13.38 -9.43 -7.28
CA GLU A 93 12.86 -9.12 -8.62
C GLU A 93 12.37 -7.67 -8.71
N PRO A 94 12.54 -7.01 -9.86
CA PRO A 94 11.97 -5.69 -10.10
C PRO A 94 10.45 -5.63 -9.91
N GLY A 95 9.98 -4.56 -9.27
CA GLY A 95 8.56 -4.26 -9.14
C GLY A 95 7.90 -3.94 -10.48
N PHE A 96 8.64 -3.33 -11.41
CA PHE A 96 8.18 -2.92 -12.75
C PHE A 96 9.27 -3.16 -13.80
N GLU A 97 8.87 -3.23 -15.07
CA GLU A 97 9.79 -3.34 -16.20
C GLU A 97 10.76 -2.15 -16.27
N ASN A 98 11.96 -2.37 -16.82
CA ASN A 98 13.02 -1.36 -16.98
C ASN A 98 13.43 -0.67 -15.66
N SER A 99 13.33 -1.37 -14.54
CA SER A 99 13.74 -0.88 -13.22
C SER A 99 14.54 -1.94 -12.48
N ASN A 100 15.45 -1.51 -11.61
CA ASN A 100 16.13 -2.39 -10.64
C ASN A 100 15.51 -2.31 -9.25
N LEU A 101 14.41 -1.56 -9.09
CA LEU A 101 13.73 -1.37 -7.80
C LEU A 101 12.61 -2.39 -7.64
N ASP A 102 12.63 -3.10 -6.52
CA ASP A 102 11.57 -3.97 -6.01
C ASP A 102 10.43 -3.13 -5.37
N PHE A 103 9.45 -3.77 -4.73
CA PHE A 103 8.35 -3.04 -4.09
C PHE A 103 8.86 -2.08 -3.00
N ALA A 104 9.78 -2.53 -2.14
CA ALA A 104 10.32 -1.72 -1.07
C ALA A 104 11.11 -0.51 -1.60
N GLY A 105 11.91 -0.70 -2.64
CA GLY A 105 12.66 0.36 -3.31
C GLY A 105 11.75 1.42 -3.92
N TRP A 106 10.68 1.01 -4.58
CA TRP A 106 9.68 1.96 -5.10
C TRP A 106 8.91 2.67 -3.99
N ALA A 107 8.51 1.98 -2.93
CA ALA A 107 7.87 2.61 -1.78
C ALA A 107 8.78 3.68 -1.17
N LYS A 108 10.07 3.38 -0.99
CA LYS A 108 11.07 4.35 -0.52
C LYS A 108 11.22 5.54 -1.46
N LYS A 109 11.22 5.31 -2.79
CA LYS A 109 11.35 6.36 -3.79
C LYS A 109 10.13 7.29 -3.87
N LYS A 110 8.93 6.76 -3.62
CA LYS A 110 7.66 7.50 -3.73
C LYS A 110 7.23 8.18 -2.44
N LEU A 111 7.70 7.70 -1.29
CA LEU A 111 7.34 8.24 0.02
C LEU A 111 8.38 9.26 0.52
N ARG A 112 7.97 10.13 1.43
CA ARG A 112 8.83 11.17 2.02
C ARG A 112 9.99 10.55 2.83
N PRO A 113 11.12 11.25 3.01
CA PRO A 113 12.33 10.70 3.65
C PRO A 113 12.15 10.14 5.07
N ASN A 114 11.12 10.59 5.80
CA ASN A 114 10.91 10.22 7.20
C ASN A 114 10.29 8.83 7.39
N HIS A 115 9.86 8.15 6.32
CA HIS A 115 9.26 6.82 6.42
C HIS A 115 10.32 5.73 6.52
N ARG A 116 10.07 4.73 7.39
CA ARG A 116 10.88 3.51 7.40
C ARG A 116 10.23 2.45 6.51
N ILE A 117 11.04 1.79 5.69
CA ILE A 117 10.59 0.72 4.80
C ILE A 117 11.21 -0.59 5.28
N SER A 118 10.39 -1.64 5.39
CA SER A 118 10.82 -3.01 5.67
C SER A 118 10.26 -3.97 4.61
N VAL A 119 10.92 -5.10 4.41
CA VAL A 119 10.58 -6.11 3.40
C VAL A 119 10.52 -7.50 4.06
N GLY A 120 9.61 -8.36 3.60
CA GLY A 120 9.42 -9.72 4.10
C GLY A 120 8.28 -10.49 3.44
#